data_AF-A0A6F9BYD4-F1
#
_entry.id   AF-A0A6F9BYD4-F1
#
_cell.length_a   1.000
_cell.length_b   1.000
_cell.length_c   1.000
_cell.angle_alpha   90.00
_cell.angle_beta   90.00
_cell.angle_gamma   90.00
#
_symmetry.space_group_name_H-M   'P 1'
#
loop_
_entity.id
_entity.type
_entity.pdbx_description
1 polymer ?
#
loop_
_entity_poly.entity_id
_entity_poly.type
_entity_poly.pdbx_seq_one_letter_code
_entity_poly.pdbx_strand_id
1 'polypeptide(L)'
;SDCVDILTQCGDHKRFHEGQTAERICEILSPIDDPERCIPLERYLTPSGLGNMTEEVIHPCNPNPCPSNHLCEVNRKGCQPGQECLPYFCVPGCKLGEASEFLVHLDARVQVPMRNGQAGCFEVCTCGQSGRLENCAEMPCIDTSKTCVVGGHRKNHGVSFRVDCNPCSCFAGETICSTRQCLRADSSDEDRRLFTGLPCGCPDRFVPVCARNGRSYPSACVARCMGFKDNQFVFGHCRSSDPCSPSPCQRKQRCIPNRRVCLTDMADYPCPQFECVSRPSGCDKSRVDPACDTDNVEHPNPCQLLLMGETLAYMGHCQDACKRLRPVCGHNGETYNTVCEAYADRVAVDYQGRCHAVGAVAEFASDSGSGCDMISCPALTIPGCIPVTPPGACCPLCAGMLQILWNKEQMKVFAELNRKQPVTVHDILRILRLHISVPHMEAEKIDSLINYGSPTLVSHVPLSAFLTSEVFISTIRSTGHASSMPSSLPIFLCLALGLLLTLAPGLAEA
;
A
#
# COMPACT_ATOMS: atom_id res chain seq x y z
N SER A 1 -19.84 -19.28 -11.66
CA SER A 1 -19.41 -18.09 -10.90
C SER A 1 -18.46 -18.62 -9.85
N ASP A 2 -17.29 -18.01 -9.68
CA ASP A 2 -16.19 -18.59 -8.93
C ASP A 2 -16.59 -19.15 -7.55
N CYS A 3 -17.44 -18.42 -6.82
CA CYS A 3 -17.99 -18.88 -5.54
C CYS A 3 -18.80 -20.18 -5.66
N VAL A 4 -19.72 -20.27 -6.63
CA VAL A 4 -20.57 -21.46 -6.82
C VAL A 4 -19.71 -22.63 -7.25
N ASP A 5 -18.75 -22.39 -8.16
CA ASP A 5 -17.85 -23.42 -8.65
C ASP A 5 -16.99 -23.98 -7.50
N ILE A 6 -16.47 -23.13 -6.62
CA ILE A 6 -15.72 -23.53 -5.42
C ILE A 6 -16.60 -24.29 -4.42
N LEU A 7 -17.76 -23.76 -4.05
CA LEU A 7 -18.62 -24.40 -3.04
C LEU A 7 -19.20 -25.72 -3.55
N THR A 8 -19.36 -25.88 -4.87
CA THR A 8 -19.80 -27.13 -5.48
C THR A 8 -18.69 -28.17 -5.50
N GLN A 9 -17.44 -27.77 -5.75
CA GLN A 9 -16.32 -28.72 -5.87
C GLN A 9 -15.64 -29.03 -4.52
N CYS A 10 -15.56 -28.05 -3.64
CA CYS A 10 -14.75 -28.08 -2.42
C CYS A 10 -15.58 -27.86 -1.14
N GLY A 11 -16.87 -27.54 -1.25
CA GLY A 11 -17.72 -27.30 -0.08
C GLY A 11 -17.96 -28.57 0.74
N ASP A 12 -17.80 -28.47 2.05
CA ASP A 12 -18.22 -29.55 2.95
C ASP A 12 -19.75 -29.53 3.11
N HIS A 13 -20.44 -30.21 2.19
CA HIS A 13 -21.90 -30.29 2.13
C HIS A 13 -22.53 -30.84 3.42
N LYS A 14 -21.78 -31.54 4.28
CA LYS A 14 -22.29 -32.03 5.57
C LYS A 14 -22.54 -30.91 6.58
N ARG A 15 -21.92 -29.74 6.37
CA ARG A 15 -22.08 -28.55 7.20
C ARG A 15 -23.10 -27.56 6.66
N PHE A 16 -23.69 -27.83 5.51
CA PHE A 16 -24.71 -26.97 4.92
C PHE A 16 -26.01 -27.20 5.68
N HIS A 17 -26.65 -26.14 6.15
CA HIS A 17 -27.95 -26.24 6.81
C HIS A 17 -29.02 -26.69 5.81
N GLU A 18 -30.10 -27.33 6.28
CA GLU A 18 -31.18 -27.80 5.40
C GLU A 18 -31.71 -26.68 4.50
N GLY A 19 -31.70 -26.91 3.19
CA GLY A 19 -32.14 -25.95 2.17
C GLY A 19 -31.11 -24.92 1.73
N GLN A 20 -29.89 -24.92 2.29
CA GLN A 20 -28.79 -24.11 1.77
C GLN A 20 -28.06 -24.84 0.62
N THR A 21 -28.12 -24.27 -0.58
CA THR A 21 -27.32 -24.71 -1.73
C THR A 21 -26.11 -23.79 -1.92
N ALA A 22 -25.13 -24.22 -2.73
CA ALA A 22 -23.98 -23.40 -3.08
C ALA A 22 -24.40 -22.05 -3.68
N GLU A 23 -25.44 -22.04 -4.52
CA GLU A 23 -26.00 -20.84 -5.14
C GLU A 23 -26.55 -19.88 -4.08
N ARG A 24 -27.33 -20.39 -3.12
CA ARG A 24 -27.94 -19.55 -2.08
C ARG A 24 -26.90 -18.97 -1.12
N ILE A 25 -25.85 -19.73 -0.82
CA ILE A 25 -24.72 -19.25 -0.02
C ILE A 25 -23.95 -18.18 -0.81
N CYS A 26 -23.72 -18.39 -2.10
CA CYS A 26 -23.00 -17.45 -2.94
C CYS A 26 -23.78 -16.17 -3.27
N GLU A 27 -25.12 -16.20 -3.31
CA GLU A 27 -25.94 -14.98 -3.37
C GLU A 27 -25.66 -14.04 -2.18
N ILE A 28 -25.28 -14.59 -1.02
CA ILE A 28 -24.93 -13.83 0.18
C ILE A 28 -23.46 -13.41 0.16
N LEU A 29 -22.55 -14.32 -0.20
CA LEU A 29 -21.10 -14.11 -0.12
C LEU A 29 -20.50 -13.37 -1.32
N SER A 30 -21.14 -13.44 -2.49
CA SER A 30 -20.68 -12.87 -3.75
C SER A 30 -21.88 -12.35 -4.57
N PRO A 31 -22.61 -11.33 -4.08
CA PRO A 31 -23.80 -10.83 -4.75
C PRO A 31 -23.47 -10.25 -6.13
N ILE A 32 -24.32 -10.57 -7.12
CA ILE A 32 -24.13 -10.20 -8.54
C ILE A 32 -24.16 -8.67 -8.73
N ASP A 33 -24.84 -7.95 -7.82
CA ASP A 33 -25.03 -6.50 -7.89
C ASP A 33 -23.83 -5.66 -7.41
N ASP A 34 -22.76 -6.29 -6.90
CA ASP A 34 -21.56 -5.59 -6.40
C ASP A 34 -20.24 -6.14 -7.03
N PRO A 35 -20.08 -6.08 -8.36
CA PRO A 35 -18.91 -6.63 -9.04
C PRO A 35 -17.61 -5.86 -8.74
N GLU A 36 -17.69 -4.66 -8.17
CA GLU A 36 -16.50 -3.87 -7.79
C GLU A 36 -15.79 -4.46 -6.56
N ARG A 37 -16.48 -5.26 -5.74
CA ARG A 37 -15.90 -5.89 -4.53
C ARG A 37 -15.51 -7.35 -4.71
N CYS A 38 -15.86 -7.96 -5.84
CA CYS A 38 -15.54 -9.35 -6.12
C CYS A 38 -14.42 -9.44 -7.17
N ILE A 39 -13.37 -10.20 -6.84
CA ILE A 39 -12.24 -10.45 -7.75
C ILE A 39 -12.53 -11.74 -8.52
N PRO A 40 -12.65 -11.70 -9.87
CA PRO A 40 -12.85 -12.91 -10.66
C PRO A 40 -11.59 -13.76 -10.68
N LEU A 41 -11.69 -15.02 -10.24
CA LEU A 41 -10.57 -15.96 -10.14
C LEU A 41 -10.05 -16.39 -11.51
N GLU A 42 -10.89 -16.40 -12.55
CA GLU A 42 -10.49 -16.77 -13.91
C GLU A 42 -9.24 -16.01 -14.41
N ARG A 43 -9.08 -14.74 -13.99
CA ARG A 43 -7.90 -13.91 -14.32
C ARG A 43 -6.59 -14.43 -13.73
N TYR A 44 -6.66 -15.25 -12.69
CA TYR A 44 -5.52 -15.84 -11.98
C TYR A 44 -5.34 -17.33 -12.28
N LEU A 45 -6.35 -17.96 -12.87
CA LEU A 45 -6.34 -19.37 -13.25
C LEU A 45 -5.86 -19.59 -14.69
N THR A 46 -5.82 -18.53 -15.50
CA THR A 46 -5.35 -18.58 -16.89
C THR A 46 -3.93 -18.01 -17.01
N PRO A 47 -3.04 -18.62 -17.81
CA PRO A 47 -1.70 -18.07 -18.05
C PRO A 47 -1.77 -16.66 -18.64
N SER A 48 -0.89 -15.77 -18.18
CA SER A 48 -0.85 -14.40 -18.69
C SER A 48 -0.49 -14.37 -20.18
N GLY A 49 -1.11 -13.47 -20.94
CA GLY A 49 -0.79 -13.23 -22.35
C GLY A 49 0.56 -12.52 -22.56
N LEU A 50 1.22 -12.08 -21.48
CA LEU A 50 2.62 -11.69 -21.49
C LEU A 50 3.43 -12.99 -21.54
N GLY A 51 3.89 -13.39 -22.72
CA GLY A 51 4.74 -14.58 -22.89
C GLY A 51 5.91 -14.59 -21.89
N ASN A 52 6.44 -15.79 -21.60
CA ASN A 52 7.51 -16.11 -20.63
C ASN A 52 8.74 -15.17 -20.70
N MET A 53 8.60 -13.93 -20.23
CA MET A 53 9.67 -12.91 -20.14
C MET A 53 10.14 -12.72 -18.71
N THR A 54 9.62 -13.49 -17.76
CA THR A 54 10.11 -13.52 -16.37
C THR A 54 10.92 -14.77 -16.14
N GLU A 55 12.15 -14.60 -15.61
CA GLU A 55 12.86 -15.65 -14.88
C GLU A 55 11.87 -16.35 -13.92
N GLU A 56 11.94 -17.68 -13.83
CA GLU A 56 11.06 -18.51 -13.02
C GLU A 56 10.76 -17.85 -11.67
N VAL A 57 9.50 -17.47 -11.44
CA VAL A 57 9.08 -16.93 -10.15
C VAL A 57 9.19 -18.08 -9.14
N ILE A 58 10.23 -18.02 -8.31
CA ILE A 58 10.41 -18.99 -7.24
C ILE A 58 9.37 -18.73 -6.14
N HIS A 59 8.78 -19.80 -5.62
CA HIS A 59 7.86 -19.75 -4.49
C HIS A 59 8.43 -20.54 -3.29
N PRO A 60 9.42 -20.01 -2.55
CA PRO A 60 10.13 -20.75 -1.52
C PRO A 60 9.24 -21.27 -0.38
N CYS A 61 8.07 -20.67 -0.19
CA CYS A 61 7.11 -21.02 0.85
C CYS A 61 5.85 -21.73 0.33
N ASN A 62 5.85 -22.20 -0.92
CA ASN A 62 4.73 -22.94 -1.49
C ASN A 62 5.23 -24.17 -2.29
N PRO A 63 5.03 -25.41 -1.81
CA PRO A 63 4.41 -25.76 -0.54
C PRO A 63 5.23 -25.29 0.67
N ASN A 64 4.59 -25.06 1.83
CA ASN A 64 5.27 -24.57 3.03
C ASN A 64 6.33 -25.58 3.51
N PRO A 65 7.63 -25.23 3.49
CA PRO A 65 8.71 -26.13 3.92
C PRO A 65 8.89 -26.18 5.44
N CYS A 66 8.17 -25.35 6.20
CA CYS A 66 8.35 -25.19 7.63
C CYS A 66 7.45 -26.14 8.46
N PRO A 67 7.86 -26.48 9.71
CA PRO A 67 7.02 -27.21 10.65
C PRO A 67 5.68 -26.49 10.93
N SER A 68 4.68 -27.23 11.42
CA SER A 68 3.30 -26.74 11.63
C SER A 68 3.12 -25.57 12.62
N ASN A 69 4.15 -25.24 13.41
CA ASN A 69 4.18 -24.10 14.33
C ASN A 69 5.14 -22.97 13.88
N HIS A 70 5.62 -23.05 12.65
CA HIS A 70 6.52 -22.06 12.06
C HIS A 70 5.91 -21.44 10.81
N LEU A 71 6.08 -20.12 10.71
CA LEU A 71 5.80 -19.36 9.50
C LEU A 71 7.01 -19.45 8.57
N CYS A 72 6.73 -19.67 7.29
CA CYS A 72 7.75 -19.56 6.24
C CYS A 72 7.85 -18.10 5.78
N GLU A 73 9.02 -17.50 5.98
CA GLU A 73 9.35 -16.18 5.44
C GLU A 73 10.32 -16.34 4.28
N VAL A 74 10.05 -15.70 3.14
CA VAL A 74 11.01 -15.66 2.03
C VAL A 74 12.26 -14.90 2.47
N ASN A 75 13.43 -15.49 2.27
CA ASN A 75 14.70 -14.87 2.59
C ASN A 75 15.01 -13.73 1.61
N ARG A 76 14.54 -12.53 1.95
CA ARG A 76 14.84 -11.29 1.22
C ARG A 76 16.08 -10.55 1.72
N LYS A 77 16.75 -11.09 2.76
CA LYS A 77 17.95 -10.48 3.35
C LYS A 77 19.23 -10.89 2.64
N GLY A 78 19.18 -11.95 1.84
CA GLY A 78 20.38 -12.56 1.27
C GLY A 78 21.17 -13.32 2.34
N CYS A 79 22.34 -13.79 1.96
CA CYS A 79 23.22 -14.54 2.84
C CYS A 79 24.66 -14.05 2.70
N GLN A 80 25.48 -14.32 3.72
CA GLN A 80 26.89 -14.01 3.62
C GLN A 80 27.60 -14.92 2.59
N PRO A 81 28.65 -14.43 1.93
CA PRO A 81 29.44 -15.24 1.00
C PRO A 81 29.97 -16.52 1.68
N GLY A 82 29.72 -17.68 1.07
CA GLY A 82 30.22 -18.98 1.56
C GLY A 82 29.31 -19.74 2.53
N GLN A 83 28.12 -19.24 2.85
CA GLN A 83 27.08 -20.00 3.56
C GLN A 83 26.06 -20.61 2.60
N GLU A 84 25.48 -21.76 2.97
CA GLU A 84 24.30 -22.30 2.28
C GLU A 84 23.13 -21.32 2.44
N CYS A 85 22.71 -20.72 1.33
CA CYS A 85 21.66 -19.71 1.33
C CYS A 85 20.31 -20.35 1.03
N LEU A 86 19.58 -20.73 2.09
CA LEU A 86 18.19 -21.13 1.94
C LEU A 86 17.35 -19.94 1.49
N PRO A 87 16.43 -20.13 0.52
CA PRO A 87 15.57 -19.06 0.02
C PRO A 87 14.43 -18.70 0.98
N TYR A 88 14.40 -19.30 2.18
CA TYR A 88 13.40 -19.07 3.22
C TYR A 88 13.98 -19.19 4.64
N PHE A 89 13.24 -18.67 5.61
CA PHE A 89 13.42 -18.88 7.03
C PHE A 89 12.15 -19.47 7.64
N CYS A 90 12.31 -20.40 8.59
CA CYS A 90 11.21 -20.84 9.43
C CYS A 90 11.26 -20.08 10.75
N VAL A 91 10.28 -19.21 10.97
CA VAL A 91 10.19 -18.41 12.20
C VAL A 91 9.06 -18.91 13.07
N PRO A 92 9.24 -19.00 14.41
CA PRO A 92 8.16 -19.40 15.30
C PRO A 92 6.96 -18.45 15.20
N GLY A 93 5.76 -19.00 15.30
CA GLY A 93 4.52 -18.22 15.35
C GLY A 93 3.52 -18.75 16.36
N CYS A 94 2.48 -17.96 16.62
CA CYS A 94 1.39 -18.32 17.53
C CYS A 94 0.11 -18.61 16.75
N LYS A 95 -0.64 -19.65 17.16
CA LYS A 95 -1.99 -19.90 16.63
C LYS A 95 -2.96 -18.83 17.12
N LEU A 96 -3.87 -18.40 16.24
CA LEU A 96 -4.94 -17.43 16.57
C LEU A 96 -6.02 -17.98 17.52
N GLY A 97 -6.03 -19.29 17.77
CA GLY A 97 -6.95 -19.96 18.68
C GLY A 97 -6.85 -21.48 18.51
N GLU A 98 -7.52 -22.24 19.38
CA GLU A 98 -7.46 -23.72 19.33
C GLU A 98 -8.05 -24.30 18.04
N ALA A 99 -9.00 -23.61 17.42
CA ALA A 99 -9.66 -24.02 16.17
C ALA A 99 -9.05 -23.41 14.90
N SER A 100 -7.99 -22.61 15.01
CA SER A 100 -7.38 -21.89 13.88
C SER A 100 -5.98 -22.41 13.59
N GLU A 101 -5.72 -22.79 12.34
CA GLU A 101 -4.38 -23.13 11.84
C GLU A 101 -3.59 -21.89 11.39
N PHE A 102 -4.20 -20.70 11.45
CA PHE A 102 -3.50 -19.45 11.12
C PHE A 102 -2.50 -19.09 12.21
N LEU A 103 -1.24 -18.93 11.78
CA LEU A 103 -0.13 -18.49 12.62
C LEU A 103 0.13 -17.00 12.44
N VAL A 104 0.54 -16.36 13.53
CA VAL A 104 0.99 -14.97 13.55
C VAL A 104 2.44 -14.89 13.99
N HIS A 105 3.19 -13.90 13.50
CA HIS A 105 4.60 -13.75 13.85
C HIS A 105 4.80 -13.54 15.34
N LEU A 106 5.94 -14.00 15.86
CA LEU A 106 6.40 -13.62 17.19
C LEU A 106 6.37 -12.09 17.37
N ASP A 107 5.95 -11.64 18.55
CA ASP A 107 5.73 -10.23 18.92
C ASP A 107 4.61 -9.50 18.13
N ALA A 108 3.90 -10.19 17.24
CA ALA A 108 2.71 -9.63 16.60
C ALA A 108 1.62 -9.38 17.64
N ARG A 109 0.85 -8.30 17.43
CA ARG A 109 -0.32 -7.96 18.24
C ARG A 109 -1.59 -8.33 17.51
N VAL A 110 -2.46 -9.04 18.21
CA VAL A 110 -3.62 -9.65 17.63
C VAL A 110 -4.84 -9.16 18.37
N GLN A 111 -5.76 -8.55 17.65
CA GLN A 111 -7.09 -8.31 18.18
C GLN A 111 -7.88 -9.61 18.12
N VAL A 112 -8.36 -10.07 19.28
CA VAL A 112 -9.19 -11.27 19.39
C VAL A 112 -10.49 -10.93 20.14
N PRO A 113 -11.61 -11.60 19.81
CA PRO A 113 -12.85 -11.43 20.58
C PRO A 113 -12.67 -11.89 22.02
N MET A 114 -13.23 -11.15 22.97
CA MET A 114 -13.18 -11.56 24.39
C MET A 114 -14.07 -12.80 24.61
N ARG A 115 -13.58 -13.80 25.37
CA ARG A 115 -14.28 -15.10 25.57
C ARG A 115 -15.70 -14.98 26.14
N ASN A 116 -15.96 -13.98 26.97
CA ASN A 116 -17.27 -13.68 27.56
C ASN A 116 -17.79 -12.28 27.19
N GLY A 117 -17.24 -11.68 26.13
CA GLY A 117 -17.57 -10.31 25.71
C GLY A 117 -18.87 -10.21 24.94
N GLN A 118 -19.54 -9.06 25.04
CA GLN A 118 -20.59 -8.69 24.10
C GLN A 118 -20.00 -8.47 22.69
N ALA A 119 -20.83 -8.58 21.65
CA ALA A 119 -20.41 -8.29 20.28
C ALA A 119 -19.83 -6.86 20.19
N GLY A 120 -18.63 -6.74 19.61
CA GLY A 120 -17.90 -5.46 19.53
C GLY A 120 -16.90 -5.21 20.65
N CYS A 121 -16.75 -6.12 21.61
CA CYS A 121 -15.68 -6.07 22.60
C CYS A 121 -14.51 -7.00 22.23
N PHE A 122 -13.31 -6.47 22.28
CA PHE A 122 -12.08 -7.16 21.86
C PHE A 122 -10.97 -6.95 22.87
N GLU A 123 -10.00 -7.87 22.86
CA GLU A 123 -8.72 -7.70 23.54
C GLU A 123 -7.59 -7.77 22.51
N VAL A 124 -6.47 -7.10 22.80
CA VAL A 124 -5.25 -7.20 22.00
C VAL A 124 -4.24 -8.04 22.76
N CYS A 125 -3.92 -9.21 22.22
CA CYS A 125 -2.90 -10.11 22.73
C CYS A 125 -1.60 -9.98 21.93
N THR A 126 -0.47 -10.34 22.54
CA THR A 126 0.83 -10.42 21.86
C THR A 126 1.21 -11.88 21.66
N CYS A 127 1.72 -12.24 20.49
CA CYS A 127 2.32 -13.56 20.27
C CYS A 127 3.62 -13.68 21.06
N GLY A 128 3.61 -14.50 22.11
CA GLY A 128 4.74 -14.71 23.01
C GLY A 128 5.68 -15.83 22.56
N GLN A 129 6.83 -15.93 23.21
CA GLN A 129 7.84 -16.96 22.90
C GLN A 129 7.37 -18.39 23.19
N SER A 130 6.29 -18.56 23.96
CA SER A 130 5.66 -19.85 24.19
C SER A 130 4.91 -20.42 22.97
N GLY A 131 4.79 -19.63 21.89
CA GLY A 131 3.95 -19.97 20.74
C GLY A 131 2.46 -19.78 21.00
N ARG A 132 2.09 -19.06 22.07
CA ARG A 132 0.71 -18.72 22.43
C ARG A 132 0.50 -17.22 22.45
N LEU A 133 -0.76 -16.82 22.30
CA LEU A 133 -1.19 -15.44 22.56
C LEU A 133 -1.15 -15.18 24.08
N GLU A 134 -0.42 -14.14 24.47
CA GLU A 134 -0.13 -13.75 25.85
C GLU A 134 -0.27 -12.23 26.02
N ASN A 135 -0.18 -11.72 27.25
CA ASN A 135 -0.21 -10.28 27.54
C ASN A 135 -1.41 -9.55 26.91
N CYS A 136 -2.59 -10.15 27.02
CA CYS A 136 -3.81 -9.59 26.46
C CYS A 136 -4.27 -8.37 27.27
N ALA A 137 -4.69 -7.33 26.55
CA ALA A 137 -5.22 -6.11 27.13
C ALA A 137 -6.55 -5.75 26.48
N GLU A 138 -7.55 -5.42 27.29
CA GLU A 138 -8.89 -5.07 26.82
C GLU A 138 -8.87 -3.78 25.99
N MET A 139 -9.64 -3.77 24.91
CA MET A 139 -9.96 -2.55 24.15
C MET A 139 -11.31 -1.99 24.59
N PRO A 140 -11.54 -0.67 24.44
CA PRO A 140 -12.87 -0.11 24.59
C PRO A 140 -13.88 -0.82 23.69
N CYS A 141 -14.97 -1.32 24.28
CA CYS A 141 -16.05 -1.97 23.53
C CYS A 141 -16.68 -0.98 22.54
N ILE A 142 -16.96 -1.47 21.35
CA ILE A 142 -17.59 -0.72 20.28
C ILE A 142 -19.04 -1.18 20.14
N ASP A 143 -19.97 -0.23 20.16
CA ASP A 143 -21.39 -0.51 19.93
C ASP A 143 -21.67 -0.69 18.43
N THR A 144 -21.56 -1.94 17.97
CA THR A 144 -21.78 -2.32 16.57
C THR A 144 -23.24 -2.23 16.13
N SER A 145 -24.18 -2.04 17.07
CA SER A 145 -25.61 -1.86 16.75
C SER A 145 -25.93 -0.45 16.22
N LYS A 146 -25.04 0.52 16.47
CA LYS A 146 -25.22 1.90 16.02
C LYS A 146 -25.04 2.01 14.51
N THR A 147 -26.04 2.61 13.87
CA THR A 147 -26.07 2.89 12.44
C THR A 147 -25.75 4.36 12.17
N CYS A 148 -25.00 4.64 11.10
CA CYS A 148 -24.80 5.98 10.61
C CYS A 148 -26.00 6.44 9.77
N VAL A 149 -26.30 7.74 9.78
CA VAL A 149 -27.36 8.32 8.95
C VAL A 149 -26.72 9.27 7.93
N VAL A 150 -26.77 8.90 6.66
CA VAL A 150 -26.16 9.67 5.55
C VAL A 150 -27.20 9.85 4.46
N GLY A 151 -27.53 11.11 4.14
CA GLY A 151 -28.55 11.44 3.13
C GLY A 151 -29.93 10.84 3.44
N GLY A 152 -30.29 10.68 4.71
CA GLY A 152 -31.55 10.07 5.14
C GLY A 152 -31.56 8.53 5.15
N HIS A 153 -30.52 7.87 4.64
CA HIS A 153 -30.40 6.41 4.66
C HIS A 153 -29.58 5.95 5.87
N ARG A 154 -30.02 4.84 6.49
CA ARG A 154 -29.28 4.18 7.57
C ARG A 154 -28.22 3.26 6.98
N LYS A 155 -26.99 3.35 7.47
CA LYS A 155 -25.85 2.49 7.12
C LYS A 155 -25.40 1.74 8.38
N ASN A 156 -25.27 0.42 8.27
CA ASN A 156 -24.83 -0.43 9.38
C ASN A 156 -23.33 -0.23 9.64
N HIS A 157 -22.88 -0.55 10.86
CA HIS A 157 -21.45 -0.61 11.20
C HIS A 157 -20.68 -1.50 10.20
N GLY A 158 -19.48 -1.06 9.80
CA GLY A 158 -18.60 -1.76 8.85
C GLY A 158 -18.95 -1.54 7.38
N VAL A 159 -20.06 -0.88 7.07
CA VAL A 159 -20.45 -0.62 5.68
C VAL A 159 -19.66 0.56 5.12
N SER A 160 -18.90 0.30 4.06
CA SER A 160 -18.25 1.30 3.21
C SER A 160 -19.21 1.83 2.14
N PHE A 161 -19.15 3.13 1.86
CA PHE A 161 -19.96 3.85 0.88
C PHE A 161 -19.23 5.10 0.38
N ARG A 162 -19.80 5.80 -0.61
CA ARG A 162 -19.27 7.08 -1.10
C ARG A 162 -20.19 8.23 -0.70
N VAL A 163 -19.58 9.36 -0.35
CA VAL A 163 -20.25 10.66 -0.27
C VAL A 163 -19.56 11.56 -1.28
N ASP A 164 -20.29 11.90 -2.34
CA ASP A 164 -19.71 12.48 -3.56
C ASP A 164 -18.58 11.59 -4.09
N CYS A 165 -17.36 12.14 -4.16
CA CYS A 165 -16.17 11.40 -4.53
C CYS A 165 -15.45 10.80 -3.29
N ASN A 166 -15.77 11.19 -2.05
CA ASN A 166 -15.04 10.70 -0.88
C ASN A 166 -15.45 9.25 -0.53
N PRO A 167 -14.51 8.27 -0.49
CA PRO A 167 -14.74 7.03 0.23
C PRO A 167 -15.00 7.30 1.71
N CYS A 168 -15.99 6.61 2.24
CA CYS A 168 -16.47 6.69 3.62
C CYS A 168 -16.76 5.31 4.19
N SER A 169 -16.76 5.20 5.51
CA SER A 169 -17.17 4.00 6.24
C SER A 169 -17.95 4.37 7.49
N CYS A 170 -18.96 3.56 7.82
CA CYS A 170 -19.72 3.70 9.06
C CYS A 170 -19.05 2.91 10.18
N PHE A 171 -18.60 3.60 11.23
CA PHE A 171 -17.97 2.99 12.38
C PHE A 171 -18.75 3.34 13.65
N ALA A 172 -19.62 2.42 14.09
CA ALA A 172 -20.32 2.50 15.39
C ALA A 172 -21.16 3.77 15.56
N GLY A 173 -21.85 4.16 14.47
CA GLY A 173 -22.66 5.39 14.40
C GLY A 173 -21.90 6.62 13.91
N GLU A 174 -20.56 6.58 13.85
CA GLU A 174 -19.74 7.65 13.30
C GLU A 174 -19.47 7.45 11.81
N THR A 175 -19.66 8.50 11.01
CA THR A 175 -19.31 8.49 9.58
C THR A 175 -17.90 9.01 9.39
N ILE A 176 -16.99 8.15 8.94
CA ILE A 176 -15.59 8.49 8.72
C ILE A 176 -15.35 8.52 7.22
N CYS A 177 -14.89 9.65 6.69
CA CYS A 177 -14.66 9.86 5.26
C CYS A 177 -13.25 10.36 4.99
N SER A 178 -12.75 10.08 3.78
CA SER A 178 -11.63 10.83 3.22
C SER A 178 -12.02 12.31 3.02
N THR A 179 -11.01 13.18 2.96
CA THR A 179 -11.19 14.63 2.88
C THR A 179 -10.60 15.18 1.58
N ARG A 180 -11.22 14.83 0.44
CA ARG A 180 -10.97 15.49 -0.85
C ARG A 180 -12.12 16.43 -1.21
N GLN A 181 -11.76 17.56 -1.83
CA GLN A 181 -12.76 18.40 -2.49
C GLN A 181 -13.26 17.63 -3.72
N CYS A 182 -14.58 17.61 -3.91
CA CYS A 182 -15.22 16.92 -5.04
C CYS A 182 -15.83 17.96 -5.97
N LEU A 183 -15.51 17.90 -7.26
CA LEU A 183 -16.30 18.57 -8.29
C LEU A 183 -17.57 17.78 -8.52
N ARG A 184 -18.70 18.46 -8.55
CA ARG A 184 -19.99 17.87 -8.94
C ARG A 184 -20.30 18.26 -10.38
N ALA A 185 -21.22 17.53 -11.01
CA ALA A 185 -21.61 17.79 -12.40
C ALA A 185 -22.18 19.21 -12.58
N ASP A 186 -22.89 19.70 -11.56
CA ASP A 186 -23.52 21.03 -11.44
C ASP A 186 -22.59 22.15 -10.96
N SER A 187 -21.31 21.85 -10.69
CA SER A 187 -20.33 22.88 -10.30
C SER A 187 -20.21 23.96 -11.37
N SER A 188 -20.14 25.23 -10.96
CA SER A 188 -20.01 26.34 -11.91
C SER A 188 -18.65 26.30 -12.63
N ASP A 189 -18.53 27.01 -13.76
CA ASP A 189 -17.24 27.17 -14.44
C ASP A 189 -16.20 27.86 -13.53
N GLU A 190 -16.64 28.69 -12.59
CA GLU A 190 -15.78 29.33 -11.59
C GLU A 190 -15.29 28.33 -10.54
N ASP A 191 -16.17 27.45 -10.04
CA ASP A 191 -15.79 26.37 -9.13
C ASP A 191 -14.79 25.41 -9.79
N ARG A 192 -15.00 25.11 -11.08
CA ARG A 192 -14.07 24.30 -11.88
C ARG A 192 -12.71 24.95 -12.04
N ARG A 193 -12.65 26.29 -12.15
CA ARG A 193 -11.37 27.04 -12.21
C ARG A 193 -10.66 27.11 -10.87
N LEU A 194 -11.41 27.19 -9.76
CA LEU A 194 -10.86 27.24 -8.41
C LEU A 194 -10.50 25.86 -7.86
N PHE A 195 -10.89 24.79 -8.55
CA PHE A 195 -10.58 23.43 -8.16
C PHE A 195 -9.13 23.08 -8.45
N THR A 196 -8.33 23.06 -7.40
CA THR A 196 -6.92 22.69 -7.44
C THR A 196 -6.69 21.19 -7.19
N GLY A 197 -7.75 20.45 -6.84
CA GLY A 197 -7.66 19.07 -6.36
C GLY A 197 -7.06 18.92 -4.95
N LEU A 198 -6.48 19.98 -4.38
CA LEU A 198 -5.91 19.96 -3.03
C LEU A 198 -7.00 19.98 -1.95
N PRO A 199 -6.74 19.35 -0.78
CA PRO A 199 -7.73 19.28 0.29
C PRO A 199 -8.03 20.69 0.85
N CYS A 200 -9.27 20.88 1.30
CA CYS A 200 -9.82 22.17 1.78
C CYS A 200 -9.76 23.34 0.76
N GLY A 201 -9.65 23.08 -0.55
CA GLY A 201 -9.58 24.13 -1.57
C GLY A 201 -8.30 24.96 -1.50
N CYS A 202 -7.21 24.35 -1.02
CA CYS A 202 -5.92 25.03 -0.97
C CYS A 202 -5.40 25.38 -2.36
N PRO A 203 -4.74 26.55 -2.55
CA PRO A 203 -4.13 26.90 -3.82
C PRO A 203 -3.00 25.92 -4.17
N ASP A 204 -2.79 25.70 -5.46
CA ASP A 204 -1.70 24.90 -6.07
C ASP A 204 -0.31 25.55 -5.94
N ARG A 205 -0.13 26.42 -4.95
CA ARG A 205 1.15 27.05 -4.63
C ARG A 205 1.93 26.19 -3.65
N PHE A 206 2.81 25.36 -4.21
CA PHE A 206 3.68 24.47 -3.45
C PHE A 206 4.79 25.28 -2.74
N VAL A 207 4.64 25.46 -1.43
CA VAL A 207 5.67 26.00 -0.53
C VAL A 207 5.75 25.04 0.64
N PRO A 208 6.61 24.01 0.56
CA PRO A 208 6.55 22.84 1.42
C PRO A 208 6.80 23.19 2.88
N VAL A 209 6.15 22.42 3.76
CA VAL A 209 6.33 22.53 5.22
C VAL A 209 6.54 21.15 5.83
N CYS A 210 7.40 21.07 6.84
CA CYS A 210 7.60 19.88 7.65
C CYS A 210 6.76 19.99 8.92
N ALA A 211 5.77 19.11 9.06
CA ALA A 211 4.94 19.06 10.25
C ALA A 211 5.58 18.21 11.36
N ARG A 212 5.17 18.45 12.61
CA ARG A 212 5.70 17.76 13.80
C ARG A 212 5.46 16.24 13.82
N ASN A 213 4.56 15.73 12.97
CA ASN A 213 4.38 14.28 12.78
C ASN A 213 5.43 13.66 11.83
N GLY A 214 6.39 14.44 11.32
CA GLY A 214 7.46 13.99 10.44
C GLY A 214 7.05 13.87 8.96
N ARG A 215 5.87 14.40 8.57
CA ARG A 215 5.41 14.44 7.18
C ARG A 215 5.67 15.82 6.56
N SER A 216 6.17 15.81 5.33
CA SER A 216 6.15 17.00 4.46
C SER A 216 4.78 17.18 3.81
N TYR A 217 4.28 18.41 3.91
CA TYR A 217 3.07 18.84 3.24
C TYR A 217 3.40 19.84 2.13
N PRO A 218 2.65 19.84 1.02
CA PRO A 218 2.93 20.70 -0.14
C PRO A 218 2.81 22.19 0.19
N SER A 219 2.00 22.57 1.17
CA SER A 219 1.87 23.95 1.63
C SER A 219 1.41 24.05 3.07
N ALA A 220 1.62 25.22 3.69
CA ALA A 220 1.06 25.55 5.01
C ALA A 220 -0.48 25.49 5.01
N CYS A 221 -1.13 25.80 3.88
CA CYS A 221 -2.59 25.65 3.75
C CYS A 221 -3.00 24.18 3.94
N VAL A 222 -2.32 23.27 3.25
CA VAL A 222 -2.61 21.83 3.34
C VAL A 222 -2.29 21.29 4.73
N ALA A 223 -1.19 21.73 5.36
CA ALA A 223 -0.90 21.36 6.75
C ALA A 223 -2.02 21.79 7.71
N ARG A 224 -2.54 23.01 7.58
CA ARG A 224 -3.68 23.50 8.37
C ARG A 224 -4.97 22.73 8.10
N CYS A 225 -5.23 22.41 6.83
CA CYS A 225 -6.35 21.56 6.44
C CYS A 225 -6.29 20.18 7.13
N MET A 226 -5.09 19.65 7.35
CA MET A 226 -4.85 18.38 8.03
C MET A 226 -4.84 18.48 9.56
N GLY A 227 -5.17 19.66 10.11
CA GLY A 227 -5.33 19.90 11.55
C GLY A 227 -4.09 20.46 12.27
N PHE A 228 -3.03 20.82 11.54
CA PHE A 228 -1.82 21.39 12.16
C PHE A 228 -1.94 22.91 12.34
N LYS A 229 -1.52 23.40 13.51
CA LYS A 229 -1.37 24.84 13.79
C LYS A 229 -0.01 25.35 13.31
N ASP A 230 0.14 26.67 13.16
CA ASP A 230 1.36 27.30 12.63
C ASP A 230 2.63 26.99 13.47
N ASN A 231 2.50 26.70 14.76
CA ASN A 231 3.61 26.28 15.62
C ASN A 231 3.88 24.76 15.58
N GLN A 232 3.13 24.00 14.80
CA GLN A 232 3.26 22.56 14.63
C GLN A 232 3.86 22.17 13.27
N PHE A 233 4.35 23.13 12.49
CA PHE A 233 5.14 22.90 11.28
C PHE A 233 6.17 24.01 11.06
N VAL A 234 7.15 23.73 10.21
CA VAL A 234 8.18 24.70 9.78
C VAL A 234 8.30 24.68 8.26
N PHE A 235 8.78 25.76 7.65
CA PHE A 235 9.00 25.81 6.20
C PHE A 235 10.16 24.90 5.76
N GLY A 236 10.00 24.29 4.59
CA GLY A 236 10.92 23.29 4.03
C GLY A 236 10.45 21.86 4.24
N HIS A 237 11.12 20.92 3.59
CA HIS A 237 10.81 19.48 3.71
C HIS A 237 11.44 18.88 4.96
N CYS A 238 10.86 17.81 5.50
CA CYS A 238 11.37 17.15 6.70
C CYS A 238 12.78 16.57 6.53
N ARG A 239 13.18 16.10 5.34
CA ARG A 239 14.57 15.64 5.11
C ARG A 239 15.57 16.79 4.95
N SER A 240 15.11 18.02 4.76
CA SER A 240 16.00 19.19 4.67
C SER A 240 16.60 19.61 6.02
N SER A 241 15.97 19.21 7.13
CA SER A 241 16.48 19.45 8.48
C SER A 241 17.20 18.21 9.00
N ASP A 242 18.34 18.43 9.66
CA ASP A 242 19.01 17.39 10.44
C ASP A 242 18.38 17.34 11.85
N PRO A 243 17.67 16.26 12.23
CA PRO A 243 17.10 16.13 13.57
C PRO A 243 18.17 16.02 14.67
N CYS A 244 19.44 15.80 14.30
CA CYS A 244 20.57 15.71 15.23
C CYS A 244 21.33 17.03 15.43
N SER A 245 20.99 18.10 14.73
CA SER A 245 21.63 19.41 14.86
C SER A 245 20.84 20.36 15.80
N PRO A 246 21.51 21.10 16.72
CA PRO A 246 22.96 21.16 16.92
C PRO A 246 23.54 19.99 17.74
N SER A 247 22.78 19.39 18.66
CA SER A 247 23.10 18.14 19.39
C SER A 247 22.02 17.88 20.45
N PRO A 248 20.95 17.11 20.15
CA PRO A 248 19.85 16.89 21.09
C PRO A 248 20.16 15.85 22.19
N CYS A 249 21.23 15.07 22.03
CA CYS A 249 21.56 13.97 22.94
C CYS A 249 22.52 14.39 24.06
N GLN A 250 22.52 13.62 25.16
CA GLN A 250 23.40 13.87 26.30
C GLN A 250 24.88 13.57 25.95
N ARG A 251 25.80 14.03 26.79
CA ARG A 251 27.24 13.68 26.68
C ARG A 251 27.41 12.16 26.70
N LYS A 252 28.20 11.61 25.76
CA LYS A 252 28.45 10.17 25.52
C LYS A 252 27.32 9.39 24.83
N GLN A 253 26.26 10.08 24.40
CA GLN A 253 25.26 9.51 23.49
C GLN A 253 25.48 10.03 22.08
N ARG A 254 25.27 9.18 21.08
CA ARG A 254 25.24 9.55 19.68
C ARG A 254 23.79 9.76 19.25
N CYS A 255 23.54 10.85 18.54
CA CYS A 255 22.26 11.04 17.88
C CYS A 255 22.25 10.28 16.55
N ILE A 256 21.21 9.47 16.33
CA ILE A 256 20.95 8.80 15.05
C ILE A 256 19.62 9.35 14.50
N PRO A 257 19.60 9.89 13.27
CA PRO A 257 18.35 10.26 12.61
C PRO A 257 17.41 9.06 12.52
N ASN A 258 16.16 9.22 12.94
CA ASN A 258 15.12 8.19 12.92
C ASN A 258 13.85 8.81 12.33
N ARG A 259 13.94 9.14 11.03
CA ARG A 259 12.90 9.85 10.29
C ARG A 259 11.69 8.95 10.11
N ARG A 260 10.53 9.41 10.56
CA ARG A 260 9.29 8.63 10.52
C ARG A 260 8.07 9.53 10.46
N VAL A 261 7.03 9.03 9.81
CA VAL A 261 5.71 9.68 9.78
C VAL A 261 4.81 9.00 10.81
N CYS A 262 4.39 9.74 11.84
CA CYS A 262 3.46 9.25 12.86
C CYS A 262 2.00 9.54 12.46
N LEU A 263 1.13 8.57 12.74
CA LEU A 263 -0.31 8.59 12.42
C LEU A 263 -1.19 8.91 13.64
N THR A 264 -0.63 8.87 14.84
CA THR A 264 -1.32 9.22 16.10
C THR A 264 -1.26 10.71 16.42
N ASP A 265 -2.12 11.14 17.34
CA ASP A 265 -2.11 12.51 17.84
C ASP A 265 -0.79 12.83 18.57
N MET A 266 -0.18 13.92 18.15
CA MET A 266 1.11 14.42 18.63
C MET A 266 1.05 15.04 20.02
N ALA A 267 -0.14 15.41 20.50
CA ALA A 267 -0.35 15.91 21.86
C ALA A 267 -0.16 14.79 22.89
N ASP A 268 -0.63 13.59 22.56
CA ASP A 268 -0.57 12.41 23.43
C ASP A 268 0.72 11.60 23.20
N TYR A 269 1.18 11.51 21.94
CA TYR A 269 2.34 10.70 21.54
C TYR A 269 3.37 11.52 20.76
N PRO A 270 4.51 11.88 21.39
CA PRO A 270 5.60 12.52 20.66
C PRO A 270 6.09 11.64 19.49
N CYS A 271 6.43 12.27 18.37
CA CYS A 271 6.99 11.62 17.18
C CYS A 271 8.48 11.96 17.02
N PRO A 272 9.36 11.33 17.82
CA PRO A 272 10.79 11.63 17.79
C PRO A 272 11.40 11.30 16.41
N GLN A 273 12.02 12.28 15.78
CA GLN A 273 12.71 12.14 14.49
C GLN A 273 14.18 11.72 14.62
N PHE A 274 14.63 11.44 15.83
CA PHE A 274 15.97 10.94 16.14
C PHE A 274 15.90 10.00 17.35
N GLU A 275 16.98 9.26 17.56
CA GLU A 275 17.20 8.43 18.72
C GLU A 275 18.59 8.70 19.31
N CYS A 276 18.68 8.77 20.64
CA CYS A 276 19.93 8.92 21.34
C CYS A 276 20.42 7.54 21.80
N VAL A 277 21.46 7.04 21.15
CA VAL A 277 22.02 5.73 21.46
C VAL A 277 23.34 5.88 22.20
N SER A 278 23.54 5.08 23.25
CA SER A 278 24.84 4.96 23.91
C SER A 278 25.78 4.14 23.04
N ARG A 279 27.10 4.37 23.15
CA ARG A 279 28.08 3.53 22.47
C ARG A 279 27.92 2.07 22.95
N PRO A 280 27.67 1.11 22.05
CA PRO A 280 27.48 -0.28 22.44
C PRO A 280 28.78 -0.85 23.03
N SER A 281 28.66 -1.66 24.08
CA SER A 281 29.81 -2.38 24.69
C SER A 281 30.25 -3.58 23.85
N GLY A 282 29.37 -4.08 22.99
CA GLY A 282 29.62 -5.15 22.03
C GLY A 282 28.41 -5.30 21.10
N CYS A 283 28.63 -5.93 19.94
CA CYS A 283 27.60 -6.19 18.95
C CYS A 283 27.45 -7.70 18.74
N ASP A 284 26.21 -8.16 18.70
CA ASP A 284 25.91 -9.56 18.37
C ASP A 284 26.24 -9.82 16.89
N LYS A 285 27.18 -10.74 16.67
CA LYS A 285 27.66 -11.12 15.33
C LYS A 285 26.70 -12.06 14.60
N SER A 286 25.78 -12.71 15.32
CA SER A 286 24.78 -13.61 14.72
C SER A 286 23.65 -12.83 14.01
N ARG A 287 23.49 -11.54 14.35
CA ARG A 287 22.48 -10.67 13.78
C ARG A 287 22.96 -10.11 12.44
N VAL A 288 22.38 -10.62 11.35
CA VAL A 288 22.63 -10.14 9.98
C VAL A 288 21.51 -9.16 9.59
N ASP A 289 21.86 -7.89 9.54
CA ASP A 289 20.99 -6.79 9.12
C ASP A 289 21.84 -5.71 8.43
N PRO A 290 22.33 -5.98 7.21
CA PRO A 290 23.39 -5.20 6.58
C PRO A 290 23.06 -3.71 6.53
N ALA A 291 24.09 -2.87 6.67
CA ALA A 291 23.95 -1.43 6.57
C ALA A 291 25.09 -0.86 5.73
N CYS A 292 24.78 0.06 4.83
CA CYS A 292 25.76 0.75 4.02
C CYS A 292 26.03 2.14 4.62
N ASP A 293 27.29 2.48 4.82
CA ASP A 293 27.68 3.82 5.25
C ASP A 293 27.85 4.80 4.09
N THR A 294 28.13 6.07 4.42
CA THR A 294 28.32 7.16 3.45
C THR A 294 29.53 7.02 2.54
N ASP A 295 30.49 6.18 2.93
CA ASP A 295 31.70 5.88 2.15
C ASP A 295 31.55 4.58 1.32
N ASN A 296 30.32 4.04 1.27
CA ASN A 296 29.98 2.80 0.57
C ASN A 296 30.74 1.58 1.13
N VAL A 297 30.98 1.56 2.44
CA VAL A 297 31.47 0.39 3.16
C VAL A 297 30.27 -0.33 3.79
N GLU A 298 30.19 -1.64 3.52
CA GLU A 298 29.14 -2.49 4.07
C GLU A 298 29.49 -2.94 5.49
N HIS A 299 28.53 -2.79 6.40
CA HIS A 299 28.61 -3.24 7.78
C HIS A 299 27.64 -4.42 8.00
N PRO A 300 28.02 -5.46 8.77
CA PRO A 300 27.15 -6.63 8.99
C PRO A 300 25.81 -6.30 9.67
N ASN A 301 25.82 -5.27 10.52
CA ASN A 301 24.63 -4.75 11.19
C ASN A 301 24.83 -3.28 11.64
N PRO A 302 23.75 -2.55 11.99
CA PRO A 302 23.84 -1.14 12.38
C PRO A 302 24.61 -0.92 13.69
N CYS A 303 24.66 -1.93 14.57
CA CYS A 303 25.45 -1.86 15.80
C CYS A 303 26.95 -1.77 15.46
N GLN A 304 27.42 -2.58 14.51
CA GLN A 304 28.81 -2.56 14.08
C GLN A 304 29.19 -1.22 13.43
N LEU A 305 28.30 -0.69 12.58
CA LEU A 305 28.45 0.64 11.99
C LEU A 305 28.58 1.72 13.07
N LEU A 306 27.69 1.69 14.07
CA LEU A 306 27.72 2.61 15.21
C LEU A 306 29.01 2.48 16.04
N LEU A 307 29.46 1.25 16.29
CA LEU A 307 30.67 0.97 17.09
C LEU A 307 31.94 1.53 16.43
N MET A 308 32.00 1.47 15.09
CA MET A 308 33.09 2.00 14.27
C MET A 308 33.04 3.54 14.13
N GLY A 309 31.91 4.16 14.46
CA GLY A 309 31.76 5.61 14.37
C GLY A 309 31.32 6.11 12.99
N GLU A 310 31.01 5.20 12.07
CA GLU A 310 30.61 5.55 10.70
C GLU A 310 29.21 6.13 10.64
N THR A 311 28.88 6.77 9.52
CA THR A 311 27.57 7.43 9.29
C THR A 311 26.74 6.59 8.34
N LEU A 312 25.53 6.21 8.77
CA LEU A 312 24.62 5.43 7.95
C LEU A 312 24.21 6.21 6.68
N ALA A 313 24.42 5.61 5.51
CA ALA A 313 23.82 6.09 4.27
C ALA A 313 22.43 5.49 4.08
N TYR A 314 22.31 4.16 4.20
CA TYR A 314 21.05 3.45 4.10
C TYR A 314 21.13 2.04 4.69
N MET A 315 19.97 1.51 5.09
CA MET A 315 19.84 0.11 5.52
C MET A 315 19.84 -0.83 4.31
N GLY A 316 20.57 -1.93 4.39
CA GLY A 316 20.76 -2.91 3.33
C GLY A 316 22.21 -3.05 2.86
N HIS A 317 22.44 -4.00 1.95
CA HIS A 317 23.73 -4.21 1.31
C HIS A 317 24.15 -3.02 0.45
N CYS A 318 25.45 -2.73 0.41
CA CYS A 318 25.95 -1.66 -0.45
C CYS A 318 25.77 -2.02 -1.93
N GLN A 319 25.14 -1.13 -2.69
CA GLN A 319 24.90 -1.30 -4.12
C GLN A 319 25.89 -0.46 -4.93
N ASP A 320 26.46 -1.06 -5.99
CA ASP A 320 27.38 -0.36 -6.90
C ASP A 320 26.75 0.89 -7.52
N ALA A 321 25.45 0.83 -7.84
CA ALA A 321 24.69 1.94 -8.39
C ALA A 321 24.62 3.17 -7.45
N CYS A 322 24.86 2.98 -6.16
CA CYS A 322 24.73 4.00 -5.11
C CYS A 322 26.07 4.47 -4.54
N LYS A 323 27.19 4.04 -5.12
CA LYS A 323 28.55 4.57 -4.83
C LYS A 323 28.66 6.07 -5.07
N ARG A 324 27.91 6.59 -6.04
CA ARG A 324 27.90 8.02 -6.38
C ARG A 324 26.61 8.66 -5.91
N LEU A 325 26.73 9.80 -5.23
CA LEU A 325 25.58 10.62 -4.83
C LEU A 325 24.88 11.16 -6.08
N ARG A 326 23.72 10.57 -6.39
CA ARG A 326 22.82 10.94 -7.48
C ARG A 326 21.45 11.18 -6.85
N PRO A 327 21.13 12.43 -6.49
CA PRO A 327 19.89 12.73 -5.79
C PRO A 327 18.66 12.31 -6.59
N VAL A 328 17.63 11.90 -5.89
CA VAL A 328 16.32 11.54 -6.47
C VAL A 328 15.20 12.18 -5.65
N CYS A 329 14.09 12.48 -6.31
CA CYS A 329 12.86 12.88 -5.64
C CYS A 329 12.02 11.63 -5.40
N GLY A 330 11.61 11.39 -4.16
CA GLY A 330 10.68 10.34 -3.82
C GLY A 330 9.23 10.77 -4.05
N HIS A 331 8.32 9.81 -4.28
CA HIS A 331 6.89 10.05 -4.39
C HIS A 331 6.24 10.64 -3.11
N ASN A 332 6.98 10.69 -2.01
CA ASN A 332 6.59 11.38 -0.78
C ASN A 332 6.98 12.88 -0.78
N GLY A 333 7.53 13.41 -1.88
CA GLY A 333 7.99 14.79 -2.01
C GLY A 333 9.31 15.07 -1.29
N GLU A 334 10.06 14.04 -0.89
CA GLU A 334 11.33 14.21 -0.19
C GLU A 334 12.53 13.92 -1.11
N THR A 335 13.61 14.67 -0.91
CA THR A 335 14.87 14.45 -1.63
C THR A 335 15.74 13.44 -0.90
N TYR A 336 16.22 12.45 -1.65
CA TYR A 336 17.17 11.43 -1.22
C TYR A 336 18.50 11.64 -1.93
N ASN A 337 19.63 11.26 -1.32
CA ASN A 337 20.94 11.42 -1.93
C ASN A 337 21.23 10.34 -2.99
N THR A 338 20.58 9.18 -2.87
CA THR A 338 20.67 8.07 -3.83
C THR A 338 19.33 7.34 -3.92
N VAL A 339 19.15 6.58 -5.00
CA VAL A 339 18.01 5.66 -5.14
C VAL A 339 17.96 4.58 -4.04
N CYS A 340 19.12 4.11 -3.56
CA CYS A 340 19.18 3.13 -2.48
C CYS A 340 18.66 3.67 -1.16
N GLU A 341 18.95 4.94 -0.86
CA GLU A 341 18.42 5.62 0.33
C GLU A 341 16.88 5.72 0.27
N ALA A 342 16.32 6.08 -0.89
CA ALA A 342 14.88 6.11 -1.09
C ALA A 342 14.24 4.74 -0.89
N TYR A 343 14.81 3.69 -1.50
CA TYR A 343 14.28 2.32 -1.39
C TYR A 343 14.44 1.72 0.02
N ALA A 344 15.52 2.04 0.73
CA ALA A 344 15.71 1.65 2.12
C ALA A 344 14.62 2.27 3.02
N ASP A 345 14.24 3.53 2.75
CA ASP A 345 13.13 4.22 3.40
C ASP A 345 11.74 3.78 2.89
N ARG A 346 11.67 2.78 1.99
CA ARG A 346 10.45 2.25 1.37
C ARG A 346 9.69 3.27 0.51
N VAL A 347 10.43 4.15 -0.15
CA VAL A 347 9.88 5.21 -1.00
C VAL A 347 10.27 4.97 -2.45
N ALA A 348 9.26 4.85 -3.32
CA ALA A 348 9.47 4.80 -4.76
C ALA A 348 9.96 6.16 -5.28
N VAL A 349 10.81 6.13 -6.31
CA VAL A 349 11.36 7.33 -6.94
C VAL A 349 10.39 7.88 -7.97
N ASP A 350 10.11 9.18 -7.87
CA ASP A 350 9.30 9.95 -8.82
C ASP A 350 10.16 10.34 -10.03
N TYR A 351 11.27 11.06 -9.80
CA TYR A 351 12.20 11.48 -10.85
C TYR A 351 13.62 11.67 -10.32
N GLN A 352 14.58 11.77 -11.27
CA GLN A 352 15.97 12.06 -10.96
C GLN A 352 16.18 13.53 -10.61
N GLY A 353 17.08 13.81 -9.67
CA GLY A 353 17.36 15.15 -9.18
C GLY A 353 16.71 15.42 -7.82
N ARG A 354 16.81 16.66 -7.36
CA ARG A 354 16.17 17.09 -6.12
C ARG A 354 14.69 17.34 -6.36
N CYS A 355 13.86 17.23 -5.32
CA CYS A 355 12.45 17.55 -5.44
C CYS A 355 12.25 19.04 -5.76
N HIS A 356 11.39 19.29 -6.74
CA HIS A 356 10.79 20.59 -7.02
C HIS A 356 9.48 20.72 -6.25
N ALA A 357 9.06 21.95 -5.99
CA ALA A 357 7.77 22.23 -5.37
C ALA A 357 6.66 22.19 -6.45
N VAL A 358 6.31 20.97 -6.86
CA VAL A 358 5.37 20.63 -7.93
C VAL A 358 4.62 19.36 -7.54
N GLY A 359 3.52 19.03 -8.23
CA GLY A 359 2.81 17.78 -8.04
C GLY A 359 1.38 17.83 -8.57
N ALA A 360 0.91 16.75 -9.17
CA ALA A 360 -0.46 16.64 -9.68
C ALA A 360 -1.41 16.09 -8.59
N VAL A 361 -2.58 16.70 -8.42
CA VAL A 361 -3.61 16.18 -7.52
C VAL A 361 -4.89 15.88 -8.30
N ALA A 362 -5.04 14.60 -8.65
CA ALA A 362 -6.21 13.91 -9.24
C ALA A 362 -6.32 13.81 -10.79
N GLU A 363 -6.99 12.72 -11.18
CA GLU A 363 -7.22 12.11 -12.52
C GLU A 363 -7.85 13.01 -13.60
N PHE A 364 -8.19 14.26 -13.28
CA PHE A 364 -8.90 15.17 -14.19
C PHE A 364 -8.28 16.57 -14.27
N ALA A 365 -7.13 16.80 -13.65
CA ALA A 365 -6.41 18.05 -13.81
C ALA A 365 -5.76 18.08 -15.20
N SER A 366 -6.32 18.90 -16.09
CA SER A 366 -5.62 19.37 -17.28
C SER A 366 -4.23 19.89 -16.89
N ASP A 367 -3.20 19.47 -17.63
CA ASP A 367 -1.75 19.62 -17.39
C ASP A 367 -1.27 21.00 -16.84
N SER A 368 -2.03 22.07 -17.03
CA SER A 368 -1.60 23.46 -16.88
C SER A 368 -1.37 23.98 -15.44
N GLY A 369 -1.65 23.21 -14.38
CA GLY A 369 -1.58 23.67 -12.97
C GLY A 369 -0.64 22.89 -12.03
N SER A 370 -0.08 21.77 -12.48
CA SER A 370 0.72 20.89 -11.60
C SER A 370 2.19 21.30 -11.45
N GLY A 371 2.70 22.09 -12.42
CA GLY A 371 4.13 22.40 -12.55
C GLY A 371 5.00 21.21 -12.97
N CYS A 372 4.41 20.05 -13.22
CA CYS A 372 5.12 18.82 -13.59
C CYS A 372 5.67 18.83 -15.02
N ASP A 373 5.24 19.77 -15.88
CA ASP A 373 5.74 19.92 -17.26
C ASP A 373 7.26 20.13 -17.35
N MET A 374 7.86 20.68 -16.29
CA MET A 374 9.31 20.89 -16.21
C MET A 374 10.08 19.66 -15.73
N ILE A 375 9.38 18.59 -15.32
CA ILE A 375 9.97 17.36 -14.78
C ILE A 375 10.17 16.35 -15.90
N SER A 376 11.40 15.86 -16.01
CA SER A 376 11.73 14.75 -16.91
C SER A 376 11.44 13.42 -16.23
N CYS A 377 10.31 12.80 -16.56
CA CYS A 377 9.93 11.52 -15.98
C CYS A 377 10.73 10.34 -16.55
N PRO A 378 11.01 9.32 -15.72
CA PRO A 378 11.60 8.07 -16.19
C PRO A 378 10.64 7.36 -17.18
N ALA A 379 11.21 6.65 -18.14
CA ALA A 379 10.41 5.84 -19.06
C ALA A 379 9.66 4.73 -18.31
N LEU A 380 8.42 4.46 -18.70
CA LEU A 380 7.64 3.36 -18.17
C LEU A 380 8.35 2.03 -18.46
N THR A 381 8.41 1.17 -17.45
CA THR A 381 9.11 -0.12 -17.53
C THR A 381 8.45 -1.11 -18.48
N ILE A 382 7.14 -0.96 -18.75
CA ILE A 382 6.34 -1.89 -19.54
C ILE A 382 5.68 -1.17 -20.73
N PRO A 383 5.95 -1.55 -21.99
CA PRO A 383 5.27 -1.00 -23.17
C PRO A 383 3.76 -1.24 -23.13
N GLY A 384 2.96 -0.23 -23.51
CA GLY A 384 1.49 -0.34 -23.57
C GLY A 384 0.78 -0.29 -22.22
N CYS A 385 1.52 -0.07 -21.12
CA CYS A 385 0.99 0.18 -19.80
C CYS A 385 0.22 1.52 -19.75
N ILE A 386 -1.03 1.46 -19.28
CA ILE A 386 -1.82 2.59 -18.80
C ILE A 386 -1.41 2.78 -17.34
N PRO A 387 -0.62 3.82 -17.04
CA PRO A 387 -0.01 3.95 -15.73
C PRO A 387 -0.93 4.62 -14.71
N VAL A 388 -0.54 4.54 -13.44
CA VAL A 388 -1.11 5.32 -12.35
C VAL A 388 -0.12 6.40 -11.90
N THR A 389 -0.61 7.60 -11.58
CA THR A 389 0.21 8.69 -11.03
C THR A 389 -0.18 8.91 -9.58
N PRO A 390 0.69 8.63 -8.59
CA PRO A 390 0.37 8.84 -7.18
C PRO A 390 -0.01 10.30 -6.89
N PRO A 391 -0.97 10.57 -5.99
CA PRO A 391 -1.34 11.94 -5.62
C PRO A 391 -0.14 12.73 -5.09
N GLY A 392 0.09 13.91 -5.66
CA GLY A 392 1.21 14.79 -5.34
C GLY A 392 2.53 14.44 -6.03
N ALA A 393 2.57 13.40 -6.85
CA ALA A 393 3.71 13.07 -7.70
C ALA A 393 3.58 13.70 -9.09
N CYS A 394 4.67 13.67 -9.86
CA CYS A 394 4.65 14.09 -11.26
C CYS A 394 4.68 12.90 -12.24
N CYS A 395 5.38 11.83 -11.90
CA CYS A 395 5.70 10.80 -12.85
C CYS A 395 4.79 9.58 -12.72
N PRO A 396 4.22 9.12 -13.86
CA PRO A 396 3.39 7.93 -13.89
C PRO A 396 4.21 6.66 -13.69
N LEU A 397 3.62 5.65 -13.06
CA LEU A 397 4.22 4.33 -12.82
C LEU A 397 3.31 3.20 -13.31
N CYS A 398 3.94 2.12 -13.78
CA CYS A 398 3.25 0.84 -13.97
C CYS A 398 3.22 0.08 -12.64
N ALA A 399 2.22 0.41 -11.83
CA ALA A 399 2.07 -0.09 -10.47
C ALA A 399 0.60 -0.21 -10.05
N GLY A 400 0.38 -0.87 -8.91
CA GLY A 400 -0.84 -0.76 -8.12
C GLY A 400 -0.68 0.30 -7.04
N MET A 401 -1.67 1.18 -6.90
CA MET A 401 -1.79 2.15 -5.82
C MET A 401 -2.92 1.70 -4.89
N LEU A 402 -2.61 1.58 -3.60
CA LEU A 402 -3.58 1.29 -2.55
C LEU A 402 -3.79 2.55 -1.70
N GLN A 403 -5.04 3.01 -1.60
CA GLN A 403 -5.44 4.08 -0.70
C GLN A 403 -6.19 3.46 0.48
N ILE A 404 -5.81 3.81 1.71
CA ILE A 404 -6.40 3.24 2.93
C ILE A 404 -7.03 4.37 3.74
N LEU A 405 -8.32 4.24 4.06
CA LEU A 405 -9.00 5.07 5.03
C LEU A 405 -8.87 4.42 6.42
N TRP A 406 -8.47 5.20 7.43
CA TRP A 406 -8.31 4.69 8.78
C TRP A 406 -9.05 5.52 9.84
N ASN A 407 -9.34 4.88 10.96
CA ASN A 407 -9.95 5.45 12.15
C ASN A 407 -8.88 6.00 13.09
N LYS A 408 -8.86 7.32 13.31
CA LYS A 408 -7.88 7.99 14.18
C LYS A 408 -8.03 7.59 15.66
N GLU A 409 -9.25 7.42 16.15
CA GLU A 409 -9.51 7.02 17.55
C GLU A 409 -9.06 5.59 17.81
N GLN A 410 -9.28 4.66 16.87
CA GLN A 410 -8.75 3.30 17.00
C GLN A 410 -7.20 3.30 16.98
N MET A 411 -6.57 4.12 16.14
CA MET A 411 -5.11 4.27 16.16
C MET A 411 -4.58 4.80 17.50
N LYS A 412 -5.33 5.68 18.17
CA LYS A 412 -5.00 6.15 19.52
C LYS A 412 -5.05 5.01 20.53
N VAL A 413 -6.12 4.22 20.54
CA VAL A 413 -6.22 3.01 21.39
C VAL A 413 -5.04 2.08 21.14
N PHE A 414 -4.66 1.86 19.87
CA PHE A 414 -3.52 0.99 19.57
C PHE A 414 -2.17 1.55 20.03
N ALA A 415 -1.97 2.86 20.01
CA ALA A 415 -0.78 3.46 20.60
C ALA A 415 -0.73 3.32 22.13
N GLU A 416 -1.87 3.42 22.83
CA GLU A 416 -1.96 3.14 24.27
C GLU A 416 -1.49 1.71 24.57
N LEU A 417 -2.02 0.75 23.82
CA LEU A 417 -1.71 -0.67 23.97
C LEU A 417 -0.29 -1.01 23.49
N ASN A 418 0.28 -0.23 22.57
CA ASN A 418 1.64 -0.39 22.05
C ASN A 418 2.69 0.31 22.93
N ARG A 419 2.72 0.01 24.24
CA ARG A 419 3.73 0.57 25.17
C ARG A 419 3.80 2.11 25.11
N LYS A 420 2.69 2.79 24.77
CA LYS A 420 2.61 4.24 24.58
C LYS A 420 3.55 4.77 23.47
N GLN A 421 3.81 3.97 22.44
CA GLN A 421 4.55 4.42 21.26
C GLN A 421 3.59 4.85 20.14
N PRO A 422 3.92 5.91 19.37
CA PRO A 422 3.11 6.34 18.25
C PRO A 422 3.07 5.25 17.16
N VAL A 423 1.92 5.10 16.52
CA VAL A 423 1.79 4.30 15.30
C VAL A 423 2.36 5.08 14.12
N THR A 424 3.19 4.44 13.30
CA THR A 424 3.86 5.08 12.16
C THR A 424 3.44 4.47 10.81
N VAL A 425 3.70 5.20 9.72
CA VAL A 425 3.54 4.67 8.35
C VAL A 425 4.41 3.43 8.14
N HIS A 426 5.60 3.38 8.72
CA HIS A 426 6.48 2.21 8.60
C HIS A 426 5.88 0.97 9.28
N ASP A 427 5.21 1.15 10.42
CA ASP A 427 4.48 0.06 11.07
C ASP A 427 3.45 -0.52 10.11
N ILE A 428 2.65 0.33 9.45
CA ILE A 428 1.65 -0.07 8.45
C ILE A 428 2.29 -0.81 7.26
N LEU A 429 3.36 -0.26 6.68
CA LEU A 429 4.05 -0.87 5.55
C LEU A 429 4.61 -2.26 5.90
N ARG A 430 5.07 -2.46 7.15
CA ARG A 430 5.55 -3.75 7.63
C ARG A 430 4.42 -4.79 7.68
N ILE A 431 3.20 -4.39 8.05
CA ILE A 431 2.00 -5.25 8.04
C ILE A 431 1.71 -5.73 6.62
N LEU A 432 1.60 -4.76 5.71
CA LEU A 432 1.20 -5.01 4.33
C LEU A 432 2.23 -5.88 3.62
N ARG A 433 3.52 -5.69 3.93
CA ARG A 433 4.61 -6.52 3.40
C ARG A 433 4.46 -8.01 3.66
N LEU A 434 3.88 -8.41 4.80
CA LEU A 434 3.69 -9.85 5.11
C LEU A 434 2.68 -10.52 4.17
N HIS A 435 1.86 -9.73 3.48
CA HIS A 435 0.79 -10.21 2.59
C HIS A 435 1.18 -10.14 1.11
N ILE A 436 2.35 -9.54 0.85
CA ILE A 436 2.97 -9.28 -0.45
C ILE A 436 3.98 -10.42 -0.73
N SER A 437 3.56 -11.44 -1.48
CA SER A 437 4.37 -12.56 -1.95
C SER A 437 5.02 -12.41 -3.35
N VAL A 438 4.40 -11.72 -4.34
CA VAL A 438 4.90 -11.49 -5.74
C VAL A 438 4.29 -10.20 -6.38
N PRO A 439 5.08 -9.29 -7.00
CA PRO A 439 4.72 -7.88 -7.24
C PRO A 439 3.65 -7.49 -8.27
N HIS A 440 2.87 -8.40 -8.88
CA HIS A 440 1.99 -7.98 -10.01
C HIS A 440 0.49 -7.85 -9.71
N MET A 441 -0.06 -8.49 -8.66
CA MET A 441 -1.52 -8.46 -8.38
C MET A 441 -1.89 -8.34 -6.88
N GLU A 442 -1.05 -7.68 -6.09
CA GLU A 442 -1.13 -7.75 -4.62
C GLU A 442 -1.98 -6.66 -3.99
N ALA A 443 -2.15 -5.54 -4.69
CA ALA A 443 -2.97 -4.44 -4.23
C ALA A 443 -4.44 -4.90 -4.04
N GLU A 444 -4.99 -5.63 -5.01
CA GLU A 444 -6.35 -6.21 -4.95
C GLU A 444 -6.52 -7.19 -3.79
N LYS A 445 -5.52 -8.05 -3.54
CA LYS A 445 -5.56 -8.97 -2.39
C LYS A 445 -5.62 -8.19 -1.07
N ILE A 446 -4.74 -7.22 -0.87
CA ILE A 446 -4.73 -6.40 0.36
C ILE A 446 -6.04 -5.64 0.51
N ASP A 447 -6.58 -5.11 -0.58
CA ASP A 447 -7.82 -4.38 -0.59
C ASP A 447 -9.01 -5.21 -0.14
N SER A 448 -9.15 -6.41 -0.70
CA SER A 448 -10.13 -7.38 -0.25
C SER A 448 -9.95 -7.70 1.23
N LEU A 449 -8.72 -7.94 1.70
CA LEU A 449 -8.49 -8.23 3.11
C LEU A 449 -8.88 -7.07 4.04
N ILE A 450 -8.69 -5.81 3.64
CA ILE A 450 -9.10 -4.62 4.40
C ILE A 450 -10.63 -4.46 4.37
N ASN A 451 -11.22 -4.46 3.17
CA ASN A 451 -12.65 -4.21 2.98
C ASN A 451 -13.55 -5.30 3.59
N TYR A 452 -13.05 -6.54 3.74
CA TYR A 452 -13.76 -7.63 4.41
C TYR A 452 -13.34 -7.83 5.88
N GLY A 453 -12.45 -6.99 6.43
CA GLY A 453 -12.02 -7.08 7.83
C GLY A 453 -11.33 -8.41 8.17
N SER A 454 -10.51 -8.92 7.25
CA SER A 454 -9.91 -10.24 7.35
C SER A 454 -9.03 -10.37 8.61
N PRO A 455 -9.15 -11.46 9.38
CA PRO A 455 -8.29 -11.72 10.53
C PRO A 455 -6.87 -12.16 10.15
N THR A 456 -6.56 -12.35 8.86
CA THR A 456 -5.26 -12.87 8.39
C THR A 456 -4.14 -11.83 8.41
N LEU A 457 -4.50 -10.55 8.37
CA LEU A 457 -3.58 -9.42 8.41
C LEU A 457 -3.29 -9.07 9.89
N VAL A 458 -2.38 -9.82 10.51
CA VAL A 458 -2.04 -9.65 11.93
C VAL A 458 -0.65 -9.04 12.10
N SER A 459 -0.49 -8.01 12.95
CA SER A 459 0.76 -7.23 13.03
C SER A 459 0.94 -6.47 14.36
N HIS A 460 1.95 -5.61 14.49
CA HIS A 460 2.06 -4.71 15.66
C HIS A 460 0.90 -3.72 15.85
N VAL A 461 0.06 -3.50 14.83
CA VAL A 461 -1.19 -2.71 14.86
C VAL A 461 -2.34 -3.55 14.27
N PRO A 462 -3.44 -3.76 15.00
CA PRO A 462 -4.62 -4.44 14.46
C PRO A 462 -5.28 -3.65 13.32
N LEU A 463 -5.74 -4.36 12.30
CA LEU A 463 -6.36 -3.75 11.12
C LEU A 463 -7.74 -3.14 11.35
N SER A 464 -8.38 -3.37 12.48
CA SER A 464 -9.69 -2.76 12.73
C SER A 464 -9.63 -1.23 12.73
N ALA A 465 -8.44 -0.64 12.77
CA ALA A 465 -8.26 0.78 12.46
C ALA A 465 -8.32 1.11 10.96
N PHE A 466 -8.14 0.19 10.03
CA PHE A 466 -8.39 0.38 8.60
C PHE A 466 -9.85 0.07 8.28
N LEU A 467 -10.55 1.07 7.75
CA LEU A 467 -12.00 1.03 7.58
C LEU A 467 -12.42 0.60 6.18
N THR A 468 -11.65 1.03 5.17
CA THR A 468 -11.87 0.70 3.76
C THR A 468 -10.61 1.04 2.97
N SER A 469 -10.46 0.43 1.81
CA SER A 469 -9.42 0.77 0.86
C SER A 469 -9.96 0.88 -0.57
N GLU A 470 -9.17 1.55 -1.41
CA GLU A 470 -9.38 1.62 -2.85
C GLU A 470 -8.09 1.26 -3.57
N VAL A 471 -8.22 0.52 -4.67
CA VAL A 471 -7.09 0.08 -5.50
C VAL A 471 -7.19 0.64 -6.90
N PHE A 472 -6.08 1.17 -7.38
CA PHE A 472 -5.90 1.65 -8.74
C PHE A 472 -4.75 0.86 -9.35
N ILE A 473 -5.00 0.07 -10.39
CA ILE A 473 -3.97 -0.77 -11.02
C ILE A 473 -3.73 -0.31 -12.45
N SER A 474 -2.46 -0.24 -12.80
CA SER A 474 -2.04 -0.02 -14.18
C SER A 474 -2.45 -1.20 -15.05
N THR A 475 -3.10 -0.93 -16.19
CA THR A 475 -3.55 -1.98 -17.12
C THR A 475 -2.66 -1.98 -18.36
N ILE A 476 -2.44 -3.13 -18.98
CA ILE A 476 -1.68 -3.20 -20.22
C ILE A 476 -2.68 -3.25 -21.38
N ARG A 477 -2.60 -2.29 -22.31
CA ARG A 477 -3.29 -2.43 -23.59
C ARG A 477 -2.57 -3.52 -24.37
N SER A 478 -3.19 -4.69 -24.45
CA SER A 478 -2.82 -5.66 -25.48
C SER A 478 -3.03 -4.98 -26.81
N THR A 479 -1.96 -4.78 -27.57
CA THR A 479 -2.08 -4.61 -29.02
C THR A 479 -2.53 -5.96 -29.58
N GLY A 480 -3.80 -6.30 -29.35
CA GLY A 480 -4.49 -7.15 -30.29
C GLY A 480 -4.18 -6.53 -31.64
N HIS A 481 -3.59 -7.32 -32.54
CA HIS A 481 -3.64 -6.97 -33.95
C HIS A 481 -5.08 -6.52 -34.18
N ALA A 482 -5.26 -5.23 -34.45
CA ALA A 482 -6.44 -4.81 -35.16
C ALA A 482 -6.38 -5.71 -36.38
N SER A 483 -7.22 -6.74 -36.42
CA SER A 483 -7.59 -7.36 -37.66
C SER A 483 -7.97 -6.16 -38.50
N SER A 484 -7.07 -5.80 -39.42
CA SER A 484 -7.37 -4.87 -40.47
C SER A 484 -8.72 -5.32 -40.97
N MET A 485 -9.75 -4.52 -40.73
CA MET A 485 -10.99 -4.61 -41.49
C MET A 485 -10.53 -4.84 -42.92
N PRO A 486 -10.90 -5.95 -43.59
CA PRO A 486 -10.52 -6.10 -44.97
C PRO A 486 -11.14 -4.88 -45.65
N SER A 487 -10.27 -3.97 -46.11
CA SER A 487 -10.65 -2.82 -46.90
C SER A 487 -11.64 -3.34 -47.94
N SER A 488 -12.84 -2.79 -48.01
CA SER A 488 -13.94 -3.23 -48.88
C SER A 488 -13.67 -3.04 -50.38
N LEU A 489 -12.40 -2.85 -50.78
CA LEU A 489 -11.95 -2.73 -52.15
C LEU A 489 -11.93 -4.03 -52.99
N PRO A 490 -11.74 -5.27 -52.47
CA PRO A 490 -11.71 -6.45 -53.35
C PRO A 490 -13.12 -6.95 -53.68
N ILE A 491 -14.15 -6.56 -52.92
CA ILE A 491 -15.54 -6.96 -53.17
C ILE A 491 -16.12 -6.15 -54.35
N PHE A 492 -15.77 -4.87 -54.47
CA PHE A 492 -16.17 -4.04 -55.61
C PHE A 492 -15.49 -4.45 -56.92
N LEU A 493 -14.24 -4.92 -56.90
CA LEU A 493 -13.56 -5.43 -58.11
C LEU A 493 -14.18 -6.74 -58.60
N CYS A 494 -14.55 -7.65 -57.69
CA CYS A 494 -15.19 -8.92 -58.05
C CYS A 494 -16.62 -8.73 -58.60
N LEU A 495 -17.38 -7.76 -58.07
CA LEU A 495 -18.71 -7.44 -58.61
C LEU A 495 -18.65 -6.74 -59.97
N ALA A 496 -17.63 -5.91 -60.23
CA ALA A 496 -17.43 -5.27 -61.53
C ALA A 496 -17.01 -6.27 -62.63
N LEU A 497 -16.14 -7.25 -62.32
CA LEU A 497 -15.78 -8.31 -63.26
C LEU A 497 -16.94 -9.31 -63.52
N GLY A 498 -17.79 -9.55 -62.52
CA GLY A 498 -19.00 -10.38 -62.69
C GLY A 498 -20.06 -9.72 -63.58
N LEU A 499 -20.20 -8.39 -63.54
CA LEU A 499 -21.16 -7.65 -64.36
C LEU A 499 -20.68 -7.46 -65.81
N LEU A 500 -19.36 -7.47 -66.06
CA LEU A 500 -18.78 -7.46 -67.42
C LEU A 500 -18.91 -8.80 -68.14
N LEU A 501 -19.15 -9.91 -67.42
CA LEU A 501 -19.35 -11.25 -68.00
C LEU A 501 -20.82 -11.60 -68.27
N THR A 502 -21.78 -10.77 -67.85
CA THR A 502 -23.23 -11.00 -68.08
C THR A 502 -23.83 -10.12 -69.19
N LEU A 503 -23.03 -9.22 -69.80
CA LEU A 503 -23.43 -8.38 -70.93
C LEU A 503 -22.57 -8.65 -72.17
N ALA A 504 -22.62 -9.90 -72.67
CA ALA A 504 -22.24 -10.21 -74.05
C ALA A 504 -23.06 -11.41 -74.55
N PRO A 505 -24.23 -11.18 -75.19
CA PRO A 505 -24.88 -12.20 -75.97
C PRO A 505 -24.14 -12.39 -77.29
N GLY A 506 -23.75 -13.64 -77.57
CA GLY A 506 -23.67 -14.24 -78.90
C GLY A 506 -22.96 -13.49 -80.04
N LEU A 507 -21.78 -14.00 -80.42
CA LEU A 507 -21.43 -14.18 -81.83
C LEU A 507 -21.24 -15.69 -82.05
N ALA A 508 -22.29 -16.29 -82.60
CA ALA A 508 -22.27 -17.62 -83.21
C ALA A 508 -21.87 -17.45 -84.68
N GLU A 509 -20.96 -18.26 -85.18
CA GLU A 509 -20.81 -18.49 -86.63
C GLU A 509 -21.68 -19.70 -87.02
N ALA A 510 -22.87 -19.40 -87.55
CA ALA A 510 -23.57 -20.07 -88.66
C ALA A 510 -24.97 -19.47 -88.82
#